data_AF-A0A7S3GNU6-F1
#
_entry.id   AF-A0A7S3GNU6-F1
#
_cell.length_a   1.000
_cell.length_b   1.000
_cell.length_c   1.000
_cell.angle_alpha   90.00
_cell.angle_beta   90.00
_cell.angle_gamma   90.00
#
_symmetry.space_group_name_H-M   'P 1'
#
loop_
_entity.id
_entity.type
_entity.pdbx_description
1 polymer ?
#
loop_
_entity_poly.entity_id
_entity_poly.type
_entity_poly.pdbx_seq_one_letter_code
_entity_poly.pdbx_strand_id
1 'polypeptide(L)'
;ELVRGLQVLELGAGIGLVGAAAAALGARRVVLTDCDGAIPLLERNRARLADDGVANVEVVCVNWGDASHHEDALSSGWGAARGGYDVILISDCIVGAFDTDRLW
;
A
#
# COMPACT_ATOMS: atom_id res chain seq x y z
N GLU A 1 15.22 10.72 -5.69
CA GLU A 1 15.15 10.07 -7.03
C GLU A 1 14.43 8.74 -6.99
N LEU A 2 14.76 7.85 -6.03
CA LEU A 2 14.30 6.45 -6.00
C LEU A 2 12.81 6.19 -6.27
N VAL A 3 11.89 7.01 -5.76
CA VAL A 3 10.43 6.84 -5.93
C VAL A 3 9.78 7.93 -6.78
N ARG A 4 10.54 8.96 -7.21
CA ARG A 4 9.96 10.14 -7.86
C ARG A 4 9.38 9.77 -9.22
N GLY A 5 8.10 10.09 -9.44
CA GLY A 5 7.38 9.78 -10.68
C GLY A 5 6.91 8.32 -10.82
N LEU A 6 7.19 7.46 -9.83
CA LEU A 6 6.89 6.03 -9.88
C LEU A 6 5.55 5.68 -9.21
N GLN A 7 5.01 4.51 -9.56
CA GLN A 7 3.86 3.88 -8.90
C GLN A 7 4.34 2.96 -7.79
N VAL A 8 3.91 3.24 -6.58
CA VAL A 8 4.36 2.56 -5.37
C VAL A 8 3.22 1.75 -4.78
N LEU A 9 3.50 0.50 -4.43
CA LEU A 9 2.65 -0.32 -3.57
C LEU A 9 3.35 -0.45 -2.21
N GLU A 10 2.63 -0.30 -1.12
CA GLU A 10 3.10 -0.66 0.21
C GLU A 10 2.30 -1.85 0.74
N LEU A 11 2.99 -2.91 1.14
CA LEU A 11 2.40 -4.08 1.80
C LEU A 11 2.55 -3.96 3.31
N GLY A 12 1.47 -4.17 4.05
CA GLY A 12 1.49 -4.09 5.52
C GLY A 12 1.76 -2.66 6.00
N ALA A 13 1.01 -1.70 5.45
CA ALA A 13 1.26 -0.28 5.64
C ALA A 13 1.05 0.21 7.09
N GLY A 14 0.29 -0.52 7.90
CA GLY A 14 -0.05 -0.19 9.29
C GLY A 14 -0.71 1.18 9.42
N ILE A 15 0.07 2.19 9.76
CA ILE A 15 -0.40 3.59 9.84
C ILE A 15 -0.23 4.38 8.52
N GLY A 16 0.49 3.82 7.54
CA GLY A 16 0.74 4.42 6.22
C GLY A 16 1.95 5.36 6.14
N LEU A 17 2.87 5.31 7.10
CA LEU A 17 3.96 6.28 7.21
C LEU A 17 4.95 6.19 6.04
N VAL A 18 5.35 4.98 5.63
CA VAL A 18 6.40 4.80 4.63
C VAL A 18 5.88 5.18 3.24
N GLY A 19 4.67 4.78 2.89
CA GLY A 19 4.01 5.21 1.67
C GLY A 19 3.67 6.69 1.66
N ALA A 20 3.28 7.29 2.79
CA ALA A 20 3.11 8.74 2.89
C ALA A 20 4.42 9.49 2.61
N ALA A 21 5.54 8.99 3.14
CA ALA A 21 6.86 9.54 2.82
C ALA A 21 7.18 9.40 1.32
N ALA A 22 6.86 8.26 0.69
CA ALA A 22 7.03 8.09 -0.75
C ALA A 22 6.19 9.07 -1.56
N ALA A 23 4.94 9.31 -1.16
CA ALA A 23 4.05 10.29 -1.79
C ALA A 23 4.63 11.70 -1.69
N ALA A 24 5.07 12.12 -0.50
CA ALA A 24 5.71 13.41 -0.25
C ALA A 24 7.02 13.60 -1.02
N LEU A 25 7.77 12.52 -1.29
CA LEU A 25 8.98 12.53 -2.11
C LEU A 25 8.69 12.61 -3.63
N GLY A 26 7.42 12.67 -4.02
CA GLY A 26 6.99 12.88 -5.40
C GLY A 26 6.75 11.59 -6.17
N ALA A 27 6.39 10.49 -5.50
CA ALA A 27 5.80 9.35 -6.20
C ALA A 27 4.60 9.81 -7.04
N ARG A 28 4.40 9.21 -8.21
CA ARG A 28 3.25 9.54 -9.07
C ARG A 28 1.96 9.05 -8.44
N ARG A 29 2.01 7.89 -7.78
CA ARG A 29 0.89 7.24 -7.11
C ARG A 29 1.41 6.33 -6.01
N VAL A 30 0.70 6.28 -4.89
CA VAL A 30 0.97 5.34 -3.79
C VAL A 30 -0.31 4.60 -3.43
N VAL A 31 -0.23 3.27 -3.37
CA VAL A 31 -1.28 2.39 -2.87
C VAL A 31 -0.83 1.79 -1.55
N LEU A 32 -1.53 2.12 -0.48
CA LEU A 32 -1.29 1.56 0.85
C LEU A 32 -2.19 0.34 1.02
N THR A 33 -1.60 -0.81 1.36
CA THR A 33 -2.36 -2.04 1.60
C THR A 33 -2.09 -2.63 2.97
N ASP A 34 -3.14 -3.16 3.57
CA ASP A 34 -3.07 -3.87 4.85
C ASP A 34 -4.35 -4.72 5.04
N CYS A 35 -4.42 -5.46 6.14
CA CYS A 35 -5.56 -6.26 6.54
C CYS A 35 -6.77 -5.41 6.95
N ASP A 36 -7.96 -6.03 6.98
CA ASP A 36 -9.24 -5.35 7.30
C ASP A 36 -9.19 -4.50 8.57
N GLY A 37 -8.47 -4.96 9.60
CA GLY A 37 -8.35 -4.27 10.88
C GLY A 37 -7.61 -2.93 10.82
N ALA A 38 -6.70 -2.75 9.85
CA ALA A 38 -5.91 -1.54 9.69
C ALA A 38 -6.58 -0.50 8.77
N ILE A 39 -7.51 -0.92 7.91
CA ILE A 39 -8.14 -0.05 6.90
C ILE A 39 -8.80 1.21 7.49
N PRO A 40 -9.59 1.16 8.59
CA PRO A 40 -10.17 2.37 9.16
C PRO A 40 -9.13 3.42 9.60
N LEU A 41 -7.98 2.95 10.10
CA LEU A 41 -6.88 3.83 10.50
C LEU A 41 -6.17 4.42 9.29
N LEU A 42 -5.88 3.60 8.29
CA LEU A 42 -5.26 4.03 7.03
C LEU A 42 -6.10 5.07 6.30
N GLU A 43 -7.41 4.85 6.15
CA GLU A 43 -8.31 5.81 5.50
C GLU A 43 -8.35 7.16 6.25
N ARG A 44 -8.38 7.13 7.58
CA ARG A 44 -8.30 8.35 8.39
C ARG A 44 -7.00 9.10 8.16
N ASN A 45 -5.87 8.40 8.08
CA ASN A 45 -4.58 9.02 7.85
C ASN A 45 -4.45 9.52 6.40
N ARG A 46 -4.99 8.79 5.40
CA ARG A 46 -5.09 9.23 4.00
C ARG A 46 -5.87 10.54 3.87
N ALA A 47 -6.99 10.67 4.58
CA ALA A 47 -7.76 11.91 4.57
C ALA A 47 -6.94 13.10 5.08
N ARG A 48 -6.17 12.93 6.15
CA ARG A 48 -5.26 13.97 6.67
C ARG A 48 -4.15 14.32 5.68
N LEU A 49 -3.57 13.32 5.01
CA LEU A 49 -2.59 13.56 3.96
C LEU A 49 -3.18 14.39 2.82
N ALA A 50 -4.43 14.12 2.43
CA ALA A 50 -5.12 14.90 1.41
C ALA A 50 -5.36 16.35 1.87
N ASP A 51 -5.74 16.56 3.13
CA ASP A 51 -5.86 17.91 3.73
C ASP A 51 -4.52 18.67 3.70
N ASP A 52 -3.40 17.95 3.86
CA ASP A 52 -2.03 18.49 3.78
C ASP A 52 -1.49 18.60 2.33
N GLY A 53 -2.34 18.35 1.31
CA GLY A 53 -1.99 18.48 -0.10
C GLY A 53 -1.32 17.25 -0.74
N VAL A 54 -1.24 16.13 -0.02
CA VAL A 54 -0.71 14.85 -0.51
C VAL A 54 -1.88 13.95 -0.93
N ALA A 55 -2.41 14.21 -2.13
CA ALA A 55 -3.66 13.58 -2.62
C ALA A 55 -3.47 12.33 -3.50
N ASN A 56 -2.23 11.94 -3.80
CA ASN A 56 -1.88 10.83 -4.68
C ASN A 56 -1.76 9.47 -3.94
N VAL A 57 -2.49 9.33 -2.82
CA VAL A 57 -2.48 8.15 -1.95
C VAL A 57 -3.85 7.50 -1.98
N GLU A 58 -3.87 6.19 -2.21
CA GLU A 58 -5.06 5.34 -2.21
C GLU A 58 -4.88 4.24 -1.15
N VAL A 59 -5.97 3.75 -0.56
CA VAL A 59 -5.96 2.68 0.44
C VAL A 59 -6.80 1.52 -0.09
N VAL A 60 -6.26 0.30 0.03
CA VAL A 60 -6.91 -0.94 -0.44
C VAL A 60 -6.71 -2.03 0.60
N CYS A 61 -7.77 -2.81 0.88
CA CYS A 61 -7.64 -4.00 1.73
C CYS A 61 -6.94 -5.13 0.97
N VAL A 62 -5.88 -5.69 1.57
CA VAL A 62 -5.22 -6.91 1.10
C VAL A 62 -4.84 -7.75 2.31
N ASN A 63 -5.68 -8.74 2.62
CA ASN A 63 -5.31 -9.82 3.54
C ASN A 63 -4.32 -10.76 2.85
N TRP A 64 -3.12 -10.92 3.41
CA TRP A 64 -2.13 -11.84 2.85
C TRP A 64 -2.57 -13.28 2.96
N GLY A 65 -2.29 -14.05 1.91
CA GLY A 65 -2.74 -15.44 1.78
C GLY A 65 -4.15 -15.56 1.19
N ASP A 66 -4.86 -14.45 0.99
CA ASP A 66 -6.13 -14.44 0.29
C ASP A 66 -5.92 -14.22 -1.22
N ALA A 67 -6.08 -15.30 -2.00
CA ALA A 67 -5.89 -15.27 -3.44
C ALA A 67 -6.81 -14.27 -4.16
N SER A 68 -8.03 -14.06 -3.66
CA SER A 68 -8.98 -13.11 -4.26
C SER A 68 -8.50 -11.68 -4.08
N HIS A 69 -7.98 -11.34 -2.89
CA HIS A 69 -7.40 -10.03 -2.64
C HIS A 69 -6.12 -9.79 -3.46
N HIS A 70 -5.29 -10.81 -3.65
CA HIS A 70 -4.12 -10.71 -4.51
C HIS A 70 -4.53 -10.48 -5.98
N GLU A 71 -5.52 -11.23 -6.48
CA GLU A 71 -6.04 -11.05 -7.83
C GLU A 71 -6.63 -9.64 -7.99
N ASP A 72 -7.41 -9.15 -7.04
CA ASP A 72 -7.93 -7.79 -7.06
C ASP A 72 -6.80 -6.76 -7.06
N ALA A 73 -5.79 -6.87 -6.19
CA ALA A 73 -4.67 -5.92 -6.15
C ALA A 73 -3.89 -5.89 -7.48
N LEU A 74 -3.79 -7.02 -8.18
CA LEU A 74 -3.05 -7.14 -9.44
C LEU A 74 -3.89 -6.83 -10.68
N SER A 75 -5.16 -7.19 -10.71
CA SER A 75 -6.02 -7.13 -11.90
C SER A 75 -6.98 -5.93 -11.91
N SER A 76 -7.31 -5.39 -10.75
CA SER A 76 -8.25 -4.28 -10.63
C SER A 76 -7.67 -2.95 -11.15
N GLY A 77 -8.52 -1.91 -11.07
CA GLY A 77 -8.14 -0.52 -11.29
C GLY A 77 -6.99 -0.02 -10.42
N TRP A 78 -6.46 -0.81 -9.48
CA TRP A 78 -5.32 -0.45 -8.66
C TRP A 78 -3.97 -1.01 -9.16
N GLY A 79 -3.98 -2.06 -9.97
CA GLY A 79 -2.81 -2.81 -10.43
C GLY A 79 -2.56 -2.69 -11.95
N ALA A 80 -2.64 -3.80 -12.67
CA ALA A 80 -2.31 -3.94 -14.10
C ALA A 80 -3.10 -2.98 -15.01
N ALA A 81 -4.36 -2.67 -14.68
CA ALA A 81 -5.16 -1.70 -15.41
C ALA A 81 -4.58 -0.27 -15.36
N ARG A 82 -3.68 0.01 -14.40
CA ARG A 82 -2.92 1.26 -14.27
C ARG A 82 -1.44 1.12 -14.58
N GLY A 83 -1.02 0.01 -15.21
CA GLY A 83 0.37 -0.24 -15.58
C GLY A 83 1.23 -0.86 -14.48
N GLY A 84 0.61 -1.45 -13.44
CA GLY A 84 1.31 -2.15 -12.37
C GLY A 84 2.05 -1.24 -11.39
N TYR A 85 3.00 -1.80 -10.66
CA TYR A 85 3.81 -1.11 -9.65
C TYR A 85 5.29 -1.15 -10.03
N ASP A 86 5.96 -0.01 -9.90
CA ASP A 86 7.39 0.13 -10.16
C ASP A 86 8.23 -0.23 -8.91
N VAL A 87 7.66 0.05 -7.73
CA VAL A 87 8.31 -0.17 -6.43
C VAL A 87 7.32 -0.78 -5.44
N ILE A 88 7.77 -1.81 -4.72
CA ILE A 88 7.05 -2.39 -3.57
C ILE A 88 7.81 -2.02 -2.30
N LEU A 89 7.12 -1.42 -1.35
CA LEU A 89 7.62 -1.06 -0.02
C LEU A 89 7.08 -2.03 1.02
N ILE A 90 7.94 -2.42 1.95
CA ILE A 90 7.64 -3.34 3.04
C ILE A 90 8.48 -2.88 4.24
N SER A 91 7.84 -2.65 5.38
CA SER A 91 8.51 -2.22 6.62
C SER A 91 8.07 -3.09 7.79
N ASP A 92 9.03 -3.72 8.47
CA ASP A 92 8.79 -4.57 9.67
C ASP A 92 7.70 -5.65 9.52
N CYS A 93 7.55 -6.16 8.32
CA CYS A 93 6.56 -7.19 7.99
C CYS A 93 7.07 -8.62 8.17
N ILE A 94 8.39 -8.81 8.29
CA ILE A 94 9.01 -10.11 8.51
C ILE A 94 9.37 -10.18 9.98
N VAL A 95 8.43 -10.67 10.79
CA VAL A 95 8.60 -10.82 12.25
C VAL A 95 8.64 -12.29 12.61
N GLY A 96 9.43 -12.64 13.64
CA GLY A 96 9.65 -14.05 14.04
C GLY A 96 8.40 -14.79 14.54
N ALA A 97 7.28 -14.08 14.78
CA ALA A 97 5.99 -14.66 15.15
C ALA A 97 5.00 -14.69 13.97
N PHE A 98 5.40 -14.26 12.78
CA PHE A 98 4.55 -14.33 11.60
C PHE A 98 4.44 -15.79 11.17
N ASP A 99 3.19 -16.28 11.11
CA ASP A 99 2.88 -17.61 10.62
C ASP A 99 3.13 -17.66 9.11
N THR A 100 4.32 -18.15 8.73
CA THR A 100 4.69 -18.29 7.33
C THR A 100 3.77 -19.25 6.60
N ASP A 101 3.04 -20.12 7.31
CA ASP A 101 2.10 -21.07 6.73
C ASP A 101 0.90 -20.39 6.03
N ARG A 102 0.72 -19.08 6.25
CA ARG A 102 -0.27 -18.25 5.54
C ARG A 102 0.22 -17.65 4.23
N LEU A 103 1.47 -17.88 3.84
CA LEU A 103 2.05 -17.34 2.61
C LEU A 103 1.81 -18.23 1.37
N TRP A 104 1.28 -19.44 1.57
CA TRP A 104 1.07 -20.47 0.54
C TRP A 104 -0.29 -21.14 0.66
#